data_AF-A0A7X5Y535-F1
#
_entry.id   AF-A0A7X5Y535-F1
#
_cell.length_a   1.000
_cell.length_b   1.000
_cell.length_c   1.000
_cell.angle_alpha   90.00
_cell.angle_beta   90.00
_cell.angle_gamma   90.00
#
_symmetry.space_group_name_H-M   'P 1'
#
loop_
_entity.id
_entity.type
_entity.pdbx_description
1 polymer ?
#
loop_
_entity_poly.entity_id
_entity_poly.type
_entity_poly.pdbx_seq_one_letter_code
_entity_poly.pdbx_strand_id
1 'polypeptide(L)'
;MRLFVAIVASAVLATPAWAQAQLSSADRAAAFRAAGFRQVGGQWRSCDAPQGSVYEPGKIELVQDLNGDGRPEAIITEGSSFCYGGDEVGFSLVSKGAGASWTRILSSAGIARVLKTRGANGWPDLEIGGQGFCFPVQRWNGTEYRTIRFQYEGKPCKPPR
;
A
#
# COMPACT_ATOMS: atom_id res chain seq x y z
N MET A 1 44.33 -15.15 49.64
CA MET A 1 42.92 -15.24 49.17
C MET A 1 42.93 -14.93 47.68
N ARG A 2 42.77 -15.92 46.80
CA ARG A 2 42.87 -15.76 45.34
C ARG A 2 41.47 -15.45 44.79
N LEU A 3 41.26 -14.23 44.29
CA LEU A 3 40.02 -13.83 43.63
C LEU A 3 40.00 -14.39 42.19
N PHE A 4 39.04 -15.25 41.89
CA PHE A 4 38.71 -15.65 40.51
C PHE A 4 37.68 -14.65 39.96
N VAL A 5 38.03 -13.92 38.91
CA VAL A 5 37.10 -13.07 38.16
C VAL A 5 36.50 -13.90 37.03
N ALA A 6 35.21 -14.20 37.11
CA ALA A 6 34.46 -14.87 36.05
C ALA A 6 33.96 -13.82 35.04
N ILE A 7 34.44 -13.90 33.80
CA ILE A 7 33.96 -13.08 32.69
C ILE A 7 32.73 -13.77 32.09
N VAL A 8 31.55 -13.19 32.29
CA VAL A 8 30.30 -13.63 31.65
C VAL A 8 30.22 -12.98 30.28
N ALA A 9 30.45 -13.75 29.21
CA ALA A 9 30.26 -13.29 27.84
C ALA A 9 28.76 -13.24 27.52
N SER A 10 28.21 -12.03 27.42
CA SER A 10 26.83 -11.81 26.97
C SER A 10 26.77 -11.84 25.45
N ALA A 11 26.14 -12.87 24.88
CA ALA A 11 25.86 -12.95 23.45
C ALA A 11 24.70 -12.03 23.09
N VAL A 12 24.97 -10.97 22.32
CA VAL A 12 23.94 -10.09 21.76
C VAL A 12 23.33 -10.77 20.54
N LEU A 13 22.09 -11.24 20.67
CA LEU A 13 21.28 -11.69 19.54
C LEU A 13 20.82 -10.45 18.75
N ALA A 14 21.47 -10.19 17.62
CA ALA A 14 21.03 -9.17 16.68
C ALA A 14 19.73 -9.66 16.01
N THR A 15 18.60 -9.06 16.35
CA THR A 15 17.37 -9.21 15.58
C THR A 15 17.53 -8.50 14.23
N PRO A 16 17.13 -9.12 13.10
CA PRO A 16 17.12 -8.39 11.84
C PRO A 16 16.04 -7.31 11.92
N ALA A 17 16.46 -6.06 12.08
CA ALA A 17 15.61 -4.92 11.83
C ALA A 17 15.23 -4.96 10.35
N TRP A 18 13.99 -5.37 10.07
CA TRP A 18 13.39 -5.14 8.77
C TRP A 18 13.23 -3.62 8.65
N ALA A 19 14.27 -2.96 8.14
CA ALA A 19 14.20 -1.57 7.78
C ALA A 19 13.01 -1.43 6.84
N GLN A 20 11.94 -0.75 7.29
CA GLN A 20 10.90 -0.28 6.39
C GLN A 20 11.63 0.56 5.36
N ALA A 21 11.73 0.06 4.12
CA ALA A 21 12.56 0.66 3.10
C ALA A 21 12.00 2.05 2.79
N GLN A 22 12.63 3.09 3.34
CA GLN A 22 12.23 4.46 3.04
C GLN A 22 12.68 4.77 1.62
N LEU A 23 11.72 5.09 0.74
CA LEU A 23 12.04 5.42 -0.65
C LEU A 23 12.95 6.65 -0.72
N SER A 24 13.88 6.65 -1.68
CA SER A 24 14.61 7.85 -2.06
C SER A 24 13.63 8.94 -2.55
N SER A 25 14.02 10.21 -2.49
CA SER A 25 13.17 11.30 -3.00
C SER A 25 12.81 11.12 -4.49
N ALA A 26 13.75 10.58 -5.28
CA ALA A 26 13.53 10.28 -6.70
C ALA A 26 12.50 9.16 -6.89
N ASP A 27 12.63 8.06 -6.14
CA ASP A 27 11.68 6.94 -6.18
C ASP A 27 10.30 7.36 -5.70
N ARG A 28 10.22 8.11 -4.60
CA ARG A 28 8.96 8.63 -4.10
C ARG A 28 8.24 9.47 -5.15
N ALA A 29 8.96 10.39 -5.80
CA ALA A 29 8.38 11.20 -6.87
C ALA A 29 7.98 10.37 -8.10
N ALA A 30 8.75 9.33 -8.45
CA ALA A 30 8.42 8.42 -9.55
C ALA A 30 7.19 7.56 -9.24
N ALA A 31 7.07 7.05 -8.01
CA ALA A 31 5.91 6.32 -7.52
C ALA A 31 4.63 7.18 -7.60
N PHE A 32 4.68 8.44 -7.13
CA PHE A 32 3.57 9.38 -7.27
C PHE A 32 3.17 9.61 -8.73
N ARG A 33 4.14 9.85 -9.63
CA ARG A 33 3.85 10.03 -11.06
C ARG A 33 3.26 8.77 -11.71
N ALA A 34 3.77 7.59 -11.37
CA ALA A 34 3.20 6.33 -11.82
C ALA A 34 1.76 6.15 -11.33
N ALA A 35 1.49 6.57 -10.08
CA ALA A 35 0.16 6.67 -9.50
C ALA A 35 -0.66 7.85 -10.04
N GLY A 36 -0.23 8.54 -11.11
CA GLY A 36 -0.98 9.61 -11.77
C GLY A 36 -1.06 10.94 -11.00
N PHE A 37 -0.28 11.09 -9.93
CA PHE A 37 -0.22 12.34 -9.18
C PHE A 37 0.69 13.35 -9.89
N ARG A 38 0.33 14.62 -9.74
CA ARG A 38 1.11 15.80 -10.14
C ARG A 38 1.35 16.71 -8.95
N GLN A 39 2.40 17.52 -9.01
CA GLN A 39 2.64 18.53 -7.98
C GLN A 39 1.80 19.79 -8.24
N VAL A 40 1.00 20.18 -7.26
CA VAL A 40 0.18 21.40 -7.25
C VAL A 40 0.39 22.09 -5.90
N GLY A 41 0.97 23.30 -5.91
CA GLY A 41 1.22 24.05 -4.67
C GLY A 41 2.08 23.29 -3.64
N GLY A 42 3.06 22.49 -4.11
CA GLY A 42 3.92 21.66 -3.25
C GLY A 42 3.28 20.36 -2.74
N GLN A 43 2.03 20.09 -3.11
CA GLN A 43 1.30 18.88 -2.74
C GLN A 43 1.17 17.93 -3.93
N TRP A 44 1.20 16.62 -3.67
CA TRP A 44 0.87 15.62 -4.68
C TRP A 44 -0.65 15.51 -4.79
N ARG A 45 -1.18 15.64 -6.01
CA ARG A 45 -2.61 15.53 -6.30
C ARG A 45 -2.85 14.70 -7.55
N SER A 46 -3.75 13.73 -7.50
CA SER A 46 -4.26 13.01 -8.68
C SER A 46 -5.64 13.47 -9.10
N CYS A 47 -6.43 14.01 -8.17
CA CYS A 47 -7.73 14.56 -8.46
C CYS A 47 -7.76 16.09 -8.40
N ASP A 48 -8.56 16.69 -9.27
CA ASP A 48 -8.80 18.13 -9.35
C ASP A 48 -10.07 18.52 -8.60
N ALA A 49 -10.08 18.31 -7.28
CA ALA A 49 -11.17 18.76 -6.43
C ALA A 49 -11.30 20.30 -6.49
N PRO A 50 -12.53 20.86 -6.51
CA PRO A 50 -12.73 22.31 -6.49
C PRO A 50 -12.04 22.98 -5.31
N GLN A 51 -11.61 24.22 -5.52
CA GLN A 51 -11.03 25.02 -4.44
C GLN A 51 -12.05 25.20 -3.31
N GLY A 52 -11.62 24.98 -2.07
CA GLY A 52 -12.47 25.07 -0.88
C GLY A 52 -13.16 23.76 -0.50
N SER A 53 -13.07 22.70 -1.31
CA SER A 53 -13.48 21.36 -0.90
C SER A 53 -12.54 20.78 0.16
N VAL A 54 -13.09 19.94 1.04
CA VAL A 54 -12.27 19.11 1.95
C VAL A 54 -11.43 18.16 1.10
N TYR A 55 -10.12 18.23 1.26
CA TYR A 55 -9.16 17.52 0.42
C TYR A 55 -7.92 17.16 1.22
N GLU A 56 -7.54 15.88 1.17
CA GLU A 56 -6.29 15.37 1.73
C GLU A 56 -5.32 15.02 0.59
N PRO A 57 -4.14 15.66 0.54
CA PRO A 57 -3.15 15.39 -0.49
C PRO A 57 -2.63 13.95 -0.52
N GLY A 58 -2.07 13.59 -1.67
CA GLY A 58 -1.37 12.33 -1.90
C GLY A 58 -0.32 12.01 -0.85
N LYS A 59 -0.44 10.84 -0.21
CA LYS A 59 0.53 10.31 0.76
C LYS A 59 0.87 8.84 0.48
N ILE A 60 2.10 8.45 0.75
CA ILE A 60 2.50 7.03 0.71
C ILE A 60 2.21 6.44 2.08
N GLU A 61 1.30 5.48 2.13
CA GLU A 61 0.87 4.79 3.37
C GLU A 61 1.71 3.54 3.65
N LEU A 62 2.18 2.88 2.59
CA LEU A 62 2.93 1.63 2.69
C LEU A 62 4.05 1.61 1.66
N VAL A 63 5.21 1.12 2.07
CA VAL A 63 6.32 0.73 1.19
C VAL A 63 6.83 -0.63 1.65
N GLN A 64 6.66 -1.65 0.81
CA GLN A 64 7.04 -3.02 1.12
C GLN A 64 7.14 -3.82 -0.16
N ASP A 65 8.06 -4.78 -0.23
CA ASP A 65 8.01 -5.84 -1.25
C ASP A 65 6.79 -6.72 -0.97
N LEU A 66 5.72 -6.53 -1.76
CA LEU A 66 4.45 -7.20 -1.57
C LEU A 66 4.42 -8.52 -2.33
N ASN A 67 5.04 -8.60 -3.51
CA ASN A 67 5.01 -9.77 -4.39
C ASN A 67 6.17 -10.76 -4.16
N GLY A 68 7.22 -10.35 -3.44
CA GLY A 68 8.40 -11.15 -3.11
C GLY A 68 9.51 -11.14 -4.18
N ASP A 69 9.52 -10.16 -5.09
CA ASP A 69 10.52 -10.07 -6.18
C ASP A 69 11.80 -9.30 -5.79
N GLY A 70 11.90 -8.85 -4.54
CA GLY A 70 13.03 -8.08 -4.01
C GLY A 70 12.96 -6.57 -4.30
N ARG A 71 11.88 -6.07 -4.91
CA ARG A 71 11.63 -4.65 -5.13
C ARG A 71 10.38 -4.22 -4.36
N PRO A 72 10.33 -2.97 -3.87
CA PRO A 72 9.18 -2.50 -3.12
C PRO A 72 8.02 -2.10 -4.02
N GLU A 73 6.81 -2.39 -3.55
CA GLU A 73 5.58 -1.70 -3.93
C GLU A 73 5.31 -0.52 -3.00
N ALA A 74 4.45 0.39 -3.45
CA ALA A 74 3.89 1.44 -2.61
C ALA A 74 2.36 1.52 -2.76
N ILE A 75 1.67 1.76 -1.64
CA ILE A 75 0.27 2.17 -1.62
C ILE A 75 0.24 3.68 -1.37
N ILE A 76 -0.28 4.41 -2.35
CA ILE A 76 -0.44 5.87 -2.30
C ILE A 76 -1.93 6.17 -2.13
N THR A 77 -2.31 7.00 -1.16
CA THR A 77 -3.70 7.40 -0.91
C THR A 77 -3.90 8.90 -1.13
N GLU A 78 -5.13 9.28 -1.46
CA GLU A 78 -5.62 10.66 -1.56
C GLU A 78 -7.04 10.72 -1.00
N GLY A 79 -7.38 11.80 -0.31
CA GLY A 79 -8.72 11.99 0.27
C GLY A 79 -9.49 13.11 -0.42
N SER A 80 -10.73 12.82 -0.81
CA SER A 80 -11.72 13.78 -1.28
C SER A 80 -13.08 13.11 -1.47
N SER A 81 -14.11 13.64 -0.84
CA SER A 81 -15.49 13.22 -1.11
C SER A 81 -15.95 13.55 -2.54
N PHE A 82 -15.34 14.58 -3.17
CA PHE A 82 -15.62 14.92 -4.57
C PHE A 82 -15.09 13.84 -5.54
N CYS A 83 -13.90 13.31 -5.26
CA CYS A 83 -13.22 12.39 -6.16
C CYS A 83 -13.60 10.93 -5.91
N TYR A 84 -13.85 10.57 -4.65
CA TYR A 84 -14.02 9.19 -4.21
C TYR A 84 -15.43 8.91 -3.64
N GLY A 85 -16.34 9.87 -3.74
CA GLY A 85 -17.72 9.71 -3.28
C GLY A 85 -17.80 9.38 -1.79
N GLY A 86 -18.69 8.45 -1.43
CA GLY A 86 -18.94 8.05 -0.04
C GLY A 86 -17.78 7.33 0.65
N ASP A 87 -16.80 6.83 -0.10
CA ASP A 87 -15.59 6.27 0.50
C ASP A 87 -14.62 7.35 0.99
N GLU A 88 -14.74 8.57 0.45
CA GLU A 88 -13.94 9.77 0.77
C GLU A 88 -12.42 9.65 0.56
N VAL A 89 -11.92 8.46 0.24
CA VAL A 89 -10.51 8.16 0.00
C VAL A 89 -10.38 7.25 -1.22
N GLY A 90 -9.26 7.36 -1.92
CA GLY A 90 -8.85 6.39 -2.92
C GLY A 90 -7.38 6.02 -2.75
N PHE A 91 -6.98 4.94 -3.41
CA PHE A 91 -5.61 4.49 -3.42
C PHE A 91 -5.12 4.13 -4.82
N SER A 92 -3.80 4.15 -4.99
CA SER A 92 -3.06 3.53 -6.08
C SER A 92 -1.99 2.61 -5.51
N LEU A 93 -1.98 1.36 -5.95
CA LEU A 93 -0.88 0.42 -5.77
C LEU A 93 0.07 0.54 -6.96
N VAL A 94 1.33 0.87 -6.69
CA VAL A 94 2.40 0.96 -7.69
C VAL A 94 3.53 0.00 -7.34
N SER A 95 4.18 -0.55 -8.36
CA SER A 95 5.31 -1.48 -8.23
C SER A 95 6.56 -0.87 -8.82
N LYS A 96 7.70 -1.08 -8.15
CA LYS A 96 9.00 -0.63 -8.63
C LYS A 96 9.59 -1.68 -9.59
N GLY A 97 9.90 -1.25 -10.80
CA GLY A 97 10.63 -2.05 -11.78
C GLY A 97 12.15 -1.91 -11.64
N ALA A 98 12.87 -2.20 -12.72
CA ALA A 98 14.31 -1.95 -12.80
C ALA A 98 14.64 -0.44 -12.74
N GLY A 99 15.72 -0.07 -12.04
CA GLY A 99 16.15 1.31 -11.90
C GLY A 99 15.11 2.19 -11.20
N ALA A 100 14.73 3.30 -11.84
CA ALA A 100 13.73 4.27 -11.36
C ALA A 100 12.35 4.11 -12.02
N SER A 101 12.09 2.97 -12.67
CA SER A 101 10.78 2.69 -13.28
C SER A 101 9.76 2.30 -12.23
N TRP A 102 8.54 2.86 -12.34
CA TRP A 102 7.40 2.55 -11.48
C TRP A 102 6.17 2.40 -12.35
N THR A 103 5.32 1.42 -12.05
CA THR A 103 4.09 1.14 -12.81
C THR A 103 2.91 1.03 -11.87
N ARG A 104 1.76 1.61 -12.24
CA ARG A 104 0.50 1.40 -11.50
C ARG A 104 -0.06 0.02 -11.79
N ILE A 105 -0.33 -0.73 -10.72
CA ILE A 105 -0.86 -2.09 -10.75
C ILE A 105 -2.38 -2.08 -10.54
N LEU A 106 -2.86 -1.25 -9.62
CA LEU A 106 -4.28 -1.11 -9.30
C LEU A 106 -4.55 0.30 -8.78
N SER A 107 -5.72 0.84 -9.07
CA SER A 107 -6.26 2.02 -8.39
C SER A 107 -7.76 1.85 -8.17
N SER A 108 -8.26 2.30 -7.03
CA SER A 108 -9.68 2.25 -6.68
C SER A 108 -10.01 3.31 -5.64
N ALA A 109 -11.29 3.71 -5.58
CA ALA A 109 -11.84 4.29 -4.35
C ALA A 109 -11.79 3.25 -3.21
N GLY A 110 -11.74 3.74 -1.98
CA GLY A 110 -11.63 2.94 -0.76
C GLY A 110 -10.21 2.76 -0.24
N ILE A 111 -10.06 1.85 0.72
CA ILE A 111 -8.82 1.56 1.45
C ILE A 111 -8.34 0.16 1.11
N ALA A 112 -7.12 0.04 0.58
CA ALA A 112 -6.50 -1.26 0.34
C ALA A 112 -5.98 -1.89 1.63
N ARG A 113 -6.53 -3.05 2.00
CA ARG A 113 -5.96 -3.92 3.04
C ARG A 113 -5.28 -5.13 2.40
N VAL A 114 -3.97 -5.21 2.57
CA VAL A 114 -3.16 -6.36 2.14
C VAL A 114 -3.52 -7.59 2.98
N LEU A 115 -3.91 -8.67 2.31
CA LEU A 115 -4.23 -9.95 2.96
C LEU A 115 -3.04 -10.91 2.90
N LYS A 116 -3.08 -11.96 3.74
CA LYS A 116 -2.06 -13.01 3.78
C LYS A 116 -2.14 -13.99 2.61
N THR A 117 -3.34 -14.13 2.01
CA THR A 117 -3.56 -14.99 0.84
C THR A 117 -2.99 -14.32 -0.40
N ARG A 118 -2.57 -15.13 -1.37
CA ARG A 118 -1.87 -14.66 -2.58
C ARG A 118 -2.50 -15.21 -3.85
N GLY A 119 -2.36 -14.45 -4.93
CA GLY A 119 -2.67 -14.84 -6.30
C GLY A 119 -1.41 -15.28 -7.06
N ALA A 120 -1.43 -15.09 -8.38
CA ALA A 120 -0.29 -15.43 -9.24
C ALA A 120 0.95 -14.58 -8.91
N ASN A 121 2.14 -15.13 -9.18
CA ASN A 121 3.44 -14.44 -9.03
C ASN A 121 3.66 -13.81 -7.64
N GLY A 122 3.09 -14.41 -6.59
CA GLY A 122 3.27 -13.95 -5.22
C GLY A 122 2.45 -12.72 -4.83
N TRP A 123 1.69 -12.09 -5.74
CA TRP A 123 0.89 -10.90 -5.40
C TRP A 123 -0.14 -11.18 -4.30
N PRO A 124 -0.24 -10.36 -3.24
CA PRO A 124 -1.24 -10.55 -2.20
C PRO A 124 -2.64 -10.26 -2.72
N ASP A 125 -3.62 -10.94 -2.16
CA ASP A 125 -5.01 -10.53 -2.28
C ASP A 125 -5.21 -9.21 -1.53
N LEU A 126 -6.10 -8.36 -2.03
CA LEU A 126 -6.44 -7.07 -1.42
C LEU A 126 -7.92 -7.05 -1.08
N GLU A 127 -8.27 -6.76 0.17
CA GLU A 127 -9.62 -6.29 0.48
C GLU A 127 -9.67 -4.79 0.22
N ILE A 128 -10.65 -4.33 -0.55
CA ILE A 128 -10.89 -2.90 -0.77
C ILE A 128 -12.02 -2.48 0.16
N GLY A 129 -11.63 -1.96 1.33
CA GLY A 129 -12.54 -1.41 2.32
C GLY A 129 -13.05 -0.03 1.93
N GLY A 130 -13.94 0.52 2.75
CA GLY A 130 -14.58 1.81 2.50
C GLY A 130 -15.75 1.99 3.46
N GLN A 131 -16.73 2.79 3.07
CA GLN A 131 -17.96 2.91 3.84
C GLN A 131 -18.77 1.60 3.78
N GLY A 132 -19.33 1.18 4.92
CA GLY A 132 -20.28 0.05 5.00
C GLY A 132 -19.62 -1.29 5.33
N PHE A 133 -20.10 -2.35 4.67
CA PHE A 133 -19.80 -3.75 5.01
C PHE A 133 -19.68 -4.59 3.74
N CYS A 134 -19.07 -5.77 3.88
CA CYS A 134 -18.96 -6.76 2.82
C CYS A 134 -18.17 -6.29 1.60
N PHE A 135 -16.86 -6.19 1.78
CA PHE A 135 -15.92 -5.60 0.86
C PHE A 135 -15.39 -6.62 -0.16
N PRO A 136 -15.13 -6.19 -1.41
CA PRO A 136 -14.55 -7.06 -2.42
C PRO A 136 -13.11 -7.44 -2.06
N VAL A 137 -12.79 -8.72 -2.25
CA VAL A 137 -11.42 -9.23 -2.22
C VAL A 137 -10.96 -9.40 -3.66
N GLN A 138 -9.96 -8.61 -4.04
CA GLN A 138 -9.30 -8.64 -5.33
C GLN A 138 -8.11 -9.61 -5.29
N ARG A 139 -7.97 -10.45 -6.31
CA ARG A 139 -6.82 -11.34 -6.51
C ARG A 139 -6.16 -11.05 -7.85
N TRP A 140 -4.82 -11.01 -7.85
CA TRP A 140 -4.03 -10.95 -9.08
C TRP A 140 -4.09 -12.28 -9.83
N ASN A 141 -4.51 -12.24 -11.09
CA ASN A 141 -4.64 -13.42 -11.96
C ASN A 141 -3.41 -13.67 -12.85
N GLY A 142 -2.36 -12.84 -12.74
CA GLY A 142 -1.18 -12.88 -13.63
C GLY A 142 -1.08 -11.63 -14.52
N THR A 143 -2.21 -10.96 -14.76
CA THR A 143 -2.30 -9.77 -15.63
C THR A 143 -2.99 -8.59 -14.93
N GLU A 144 -3.96 -8.86 -14.06
CA GLU A 144 -4.75 -7.83 -13.40
C GLU A 144 -5.41 -8.36 -12.11
N TYR A 145 -5.86 -7.42 -11.27
CA TYR A 145 -6.68 -7.73 -10.11
C TYR A 145 -8.15 -7.97 -10.52
N ARG A 146 -8.74 -9.03 -9.97
CA ARG A 146 -10.15 -9.41 -10.17
C ARG A 146 -10.83 -9.78 -8.86
N THR A 147 -12.09 -9.39 -8.72
CA THR A 147 -12.91 -9.75 -7.55
C THR A 147 -13.09 -11.26 -7.54
N ILE A 148 -12.67 -11.92 -6.46
CA ILE A 148 -12.84 -13.38 -6.30
C ILE A 148 -13.88 -13.75 -5.25
N ARG A 149 -14.16 -12.86 -4.31
CA ARG A 149 -15.15 -13.03 -3.24
C ARG A 149 -15.40 -11.69 -2.54
N PHE A 150 -16.36 -11.69 -1.63
CA PHE A 150 -16.57 -10.59 -0.70
C PHE A 150 -16.38 -11.08 0.73
N GLN A 151 -15.91 -10.20 1.61
CA GLN A 151 -15.76 -10.52 3.03
C GLN A 151 -15.97 -9.28 3.91
N TYR A 152 -16.25 -9.51 5.19
CA TYR A 152 -16.19 -8.50 6.24
C TYR A 152 -15.51 -9.12 7.46
N GLU A 153 -14.48 -8.45 7.99
CA GLU A 153 -13.65 -8.99 9.10
C GLU A 153 -13.12 -10.41 8.82
N GLY A 154 -12.76 -10.68 7.57
CA GLY A 154 -12.25 -11.98 7.13
C GLY A 154 -13.33 -13.07 6.93
N LYS A 155 -14.61 -12.79 7.22
CA LYS A 155 -15.72 -13.73 7.04
C LYS A 155 -16.40 -13.52 5.67
N PRO A 156 -16.69 -14.58 4.90
CA PRO A 156 -17.43 -14.46 3.65
C PRO A 156 -18.79 -13.79 3.83
N CYS A 157 -19.21 -13.00 2.84
CA CYS A 157 -20.50 -12.31 2.85
C CYS A 157 -21.02 -12.10 1.42
N LYS A 158 -22.23 -11.55 1.29
CA LYS A 158 -22.82 -11.14 0.01
C LYS A 158 -23.17 -9.65 0.09
N PRO A 159 -22.71 -8.82 -0.87
CA PRO A 159 -23.10 -7.42 -0.88
C PRO A 159 -24.62 -7.32 -1.15
N PRO A 160 -25.30 -6.29 -0.62
CA PRO A 160 -26.67 -6.00 -1.01
C PRO A 160 -26.74 -5.79 -2.53
N ARG A 161 -27.80 -6.28 -3.15
CA ARG A 161 -28.06 -6.12 -4.59
C ARG A 161 -28.61 -4.74 -4.89
#